data_AF-A0AAD7C2W3-F1
#
_entry.id   AF-A0AAD7C2W3-F1
#
_cell.length_a   1.000
_cell.length_b   1.000
_cell.length_c   1.000
_cell.angle_alpha   90.00
_cell.angle_beta   90.00
_cell.angle_gamma   90.00
#
_symmetry.space_group_name_H-M   'P 1'
#
loop_
_entity.id
_entity.type
_entity.pdbx_description
1 polymer ?
#
loop_
_entity_poly.entity_id
_entity_poly.type
_entity_poly.pdbx_seq_one_letter_code
_entity_poly.pdbx_strand_id
1 'polypeptide(L)'
;MTSSRKSGSNPSLQLQLWTDSHDQGFVDDALAGSWSWFEVCILADEKATKPRKKGERILTWKSHSNRIDVEKKSRHFGVVFDRRGDSLDDLEPGNVIAVRICISFPGWSNFAATGTLTVKVLEEGYEYLCNRL
;
A
#
# COMPACT_ATOMS: atom_id res chain seq x y z
N MET A 1 35.75 19.79 -23.29
CA MET A 1 34.54 18.96 -23.43
C MET A 1 34.17 18.43 -22.06
N THR A 2 33.23 19.09 -21.37
CA THR A 2 32.69 18.62 -20.09
C THR A 2 31.56 17.63 -20.37
N SER A 3 31.78 16.37 -20.01
CA SER A 3 30.74 15.34 -20.05
C SER A 3 29.79 15.59 -18.88
N SER A 4 28.58 16.08 -19.17
CA SER A 4 27.47 16.01 -18.24
C SER A 4 26.87 14.62 -18.31
N ARG A 5 27.01 13.82 -17.25
CA ARG A 5 26.18 12.63 -17.08
C ARG A 5 24.78 13.10 -16.72
N LYS A 6 23.83 12.96 -17.65
CA LYS A 6 22.41 12.97 -17.30
C LYS A 6 22.12 11.69 -16.52
N SER A 7 22.23 11.75 -15.20
CA SER A 7 21.54 10.82 -14.32
C SER A 7 20.06 11.21 -14.38
N GLY A 8 19.28 10.58 -15.27
CA GLY A 8 17.83 10.76 -15.26
C GLY A 8 17.30 10.22 -13.93
N SER A 9 16.72 11.08 -13.09
CA SER A 9 15.97 10.63 -11.93
C SER A 9 14.77 9.83 -12.44
N ASN A 10 14.70 8.55 -12.07
CA ASN A 10 13.50 7.77 -12.34
C ASN A 10 12.38 8.36 -11.46
N PRO A 11 11.19 8.67 -12.01
CA PRO A 11 10.09 9.16 -11.20
C PRO A 11 9.82 8.16 -10.07
N SER A 12 9.69 8.66 -8.84
CA SER A 12 9.32 7.84 -7.71
C SER A 12 7.81 7.76 -7.61
N LEU A 13 7.30 6.64 -7.10
CA LEU A 13 5.86 6.41 -6.99
C LEU A 13 5.50 6.24 -5.52
N GLN A 14 4.39 6.86 -5.14
CA GLN A 14 3.84 6.79 -3.80
C GLN A 14 2.40 6.26 -3.87
N LEU A 15 2.09 5.23 -3.07
CA LEU A 15 0.75 4.69 -2.89
C LEU A 15 0.28 4.90 -1.46
N GLN A 16 -1.00 5.23 -1.30
CA GLN A 16 -1.64 5.19 0.01
C GLN A 16 -3.09 4.74 -0.15
N LEU A 17 -3.47 3.73 0.62
CA LEU A 17 -4.86 3.32 0.76
C LEU A 17 -5.48 4.04 1.95
N TRP A 18 -6.67 4.60 1.77
CA TRP A 18 -7.54 4.94 2.89
C TRP A 18 -8.88 4.23 2.76
N THR A 19 -9.50 3.95 3.90
CA THR A 19 -10.82 3.30 3.97
C THR A 19 -11.69 3.97 5.01
N ASP A 20 -13.02 3.93 4.79
CA ASP A 20 -14.02 4.08 5.85
C ASP A 20 -14.54 2.69 6.17
N SER A 21 -14.12 2.15 7.32
CA SER A 21 -14.25 0.72 7.64
C SER A 21 -14.44 0.47 9.13
N HIS A 22 -14.87 -0.73 9.48
CA HIS A 22 -14.92 -1.22 10.85
C HIS A 22 -14.73 -2.75 10.91
N ASP A 23 -14.43 -3.23 12.11
CA ASP A 23 -14.34 -4.64 12.42
C ASP A 23 -15.73 -5.29 12.59
N GLN A 24 -15.80 -6.49 13.15
CA GLN A 24 -17.05 -7.24 13.35
C GLN A 24 -18.02 -6.60 14.37
N GLY A 25 -17.65 -5.49 15.03
CA GLY A 25 -18.53 -4.71 15.89
C GLY A 25 -18.60 -5.16 17.36
N PHE A 26 -17.98 -6.28 17.73
CA PHE A 26 -17.78 -6.69 19.13
C PHE A 26 -16.38 -7.24 19.32
N VAL A 27 -15.74 -6.93 20.44
CA VAL A 27 -14.39 -7.41 20.77
C VAL A 27 -14.32 -7.84 22.23
N ASP A 28 -13.91 -9.10 22.44
CA ASP A 28 -13.77 -9.67 23.79
C ASP A 28 -12.50 -9.17 24.51
N ASP A 29 -11.41 -8.92 23.77
CA ASP A 29 -10.15 -8.35 24.28
C ASP A 29 -9.59 -7.32 23.29
N ALA A 30 -9.79 -6.04 23.59
CA ALA A 30 -9.30 -4.94 22.75
C ALA A 30 -7.78 -4.79 22.77
N LEU A 31 -7.08 -5.33 23.79
CA LEU A 31 -5.63 -5.26 23.90
C LEU A 31 -4.94 -6.27 22.97
N ALA A 32 -5.65 -7.30 22.51
CA ALA A 32 -5.14 -8.29 21.56
C ALA A 32 -4.94 -7.73 20.13
N GLY A 33 -5.40 -6.51 19.86
CA GLY A 33 -5.30 -5.89 18.55
C GLY A 33 -6.41 -6.33 17.59
N SER A 34 -6.34 -5.81 16.37
CA SER A 34 -7.39 -6.01 15.37
C SER A 34 -7.07 -7.16 14.43
N TRP A 35 -8.05 -8.05 14.27
CA TRP A 35 -7.97 -9.24 13.44
C TRP A 35 -8.61 -9.05 12.06
N SER A 36 -8.93 -7.81 11.69
CA SER A 36 -9.37 -7.41 10.36
C SER A 36 -8.48 -6.29 9.83
N TRP A 37 -8.04 -6.40 8.58
CA TRP A 37 -7.08 -5.48 7.98
C TRP A 37 -7.21 -5.39 6.47
N PHE A 38 -6.47 -4.44 5.91
CA PHE A 38 -6.35 -4.25 4.47
C PHE A 38 -4.90 -4.45 4.04
N GLU A 39 -4.72 -5.03 2.87
CA GLU A 39 -3.43 -5.19 2.22
C GLU A 39 -3.43 -4.53 0.84
N VAL A 40 -2.26 -4.08 0.42
CA VAL A 40 -1.97 -3.76 -0.98
C VAL A 40 -1.11 -4.88 -1.53
N CYS A 41 -1.42 -5.36 -2.74
CA CYS A 41 -0.63 -6.39 -3.40
C CYS A 41 -0.46 -6.12 -4.88
N ILE A 42 0.56 -6.76 -5.47
CA ILE A 42 0.79 -6.77 -6.90
C ILE A 42 0.24 -8.08 -7.47
N LEU A 43 -0.61 -7.98 -8.48
CA LEU A 43 -1.11 -9.10 -9.27
C LEU A 43 -0.34 -9.17 -10.59
N ALA A 44 -0.27 -10.38 -11.18
CA ALA A 44 0.42 -10.58 -12.45
C ALA A 44 -0.24 -9.76 -13.59
N ASP A 45 -1.57 -9.74 -13.61
CA ASP A 45 -2.41 -9.04 -14.58
C ASP A 45 -3.84 -8.84 -14.02
N GLU A 46 -4.74 -8.29 -14.83
CA GLU A 46 -6.15 -8.01 -14.50
C GLU A 46 -7.02 -9.24 -14.24
N LYS A 47 -6.58 -10.44 -14.67
CA LYS A 47 -7.33 -11.70 -14.51
C LYS A 47 -6.87 -12.49 -13.30
N ALA A 48 -5.69 -12.18 -12.77
CA ALA A 48 -5.14 -12.84 -11.61
C ALA A 48 -5.97 -12.53 -10.34
N THR A 49 -6.22 -13.55 -9.53
CA THR A 49 -6.93 -13.42 -8.24
C THR A 49 -6.01 -13.64 -7.04
N LYS A 50 -4.73 -13.95 -7.29
CA LYS A 50 -3.72 -14.22 -6.27
C LYS A 50 -2.55 -13.25 -6.43
N PRO A 51 -1.98 -12.76 -5.32
CA PRO A 51 -0.77 -11.95 -5.37
C PRO A 51 0.36 -12.66 -6.11
N ARG A 52 1.10 -11.88 -6.90
CA ARG A 52 2.32 -12.30 -7.58
C ARG A 52 3.36 -12.73 -6.56
N LYS A 53 4.14 -13.75 -6.92
CA LYS A 53 5.31 -14.19 -6.17
C LYS A 53 6.59 -13.82 -6.92
N LYS A 54 7.64 -13.47 -6.17
CA LYS A 54 8.99 -13.30 -6.68
C LYS A 54 9.93 -14.13 -5.81
N GLY A 55 10.35 -15.29 -6.34
CA GLY A 55 10.93 -16.35 -5.51
C GLY A 55 9.92 -16.83 -4.46
N GLU A 56 10.34 -16.88 -3.20
CA GLU A 56 9.48 -17.26 -2.08
C GLU A 56 8.64 -16.11 -1.52
N ARG A 57 8.98 -14.85 -1.86
CA ARG A 57 8.27 -13.66 -1.38
C ARG A 57 6.95 -13.48 -2.13
N ILE A 58 5.87 -13.29 -1.38
CA ILE A 58 4.58 -12.85 -1.89
C ILE A 58 4.57 -11.32 -1.89
N LEU A 59 4.21 -10.70 -3.02
CA LEU A 59 4.21 -9.24 -3.19
C LEU A 59 2.94 -8.63 -2.60
N THR A 60 2.86 -8.66 -1.27
CA THR A 60 1.74 -8.19 -0.46
C THR A 60 2.26 -7.46 0.77
N TRP A 61 1.66 -6.31 1.07
CA TRP A 61 2.02 -5.51 2.23
C TRP A 61 0.77 -5.06 2.97
N LYS A 62 0.81 -5.15 4.31
CA LYS A 62 -0.27 -4.68 5.17
C LYS A 62 -0.34 -3.15 5.12
N SER A 63 -1.51 -2.61 4.82
CA SER A 63 -1.76 -1.16 4.78
C SER A 63 -2.14 -0.62 6.15
N HIS A 64 -3.18 -1.20 6.77
CA HIS A 64 -3.64 -0.85 8.10
C HIS A 64 -4.62 -1.92 8.61
N SER A 65 -4.75 -2.02 9.93
CA SER A 65 -5.85 -2.74 10.57
C SER A 65 -7.05 -1.82 10.81
N ASN A 66 -8.24 -2.41 10.91
CA ASN A 66 -9.40 -1.68 11.44
C ASN A 66 -9.14 -1.24 12.88
N ARG A 67 -9.73 -0.11 13.27
CA ARG A 67 -9.82 0.23 14.69
C ARG A 67 -10.84 -0.67 15.37
N ILE A 68 -10.46 -1.10 16.57
CA ILE A 68 -11.26 -1.93 17.45
C ILE A 68 -12.33 -1.07 18.12
N ASP A 69 -13.49 -1.65 18.37
CA ASP A 69 -14.56 -1.07 19.19
C ASP A 69 -15.16 0.21 18.57
N VAL A 70 -15.37 0.17 17.25
CA VAL A 70 -16.07 1.22 16.51
C VAL A 70 -17.34 0.63 15.91
N GLU A 71 -18.48 0.98 16.49
CA GLU A 71 -19.79 0.39 16.16
C GLU A 71 -20.27 0.71 14.72
N LYS A 72 -19.76 1.78 14.09
CA LYS A 72 -20.29 2.27 12.79
C LYS A 72 -19.30 2.23 11.63
N LYS A 73 -18.22 3.02 11.73
CA LYS A 73 -17.09 3.10 10.78
C LYS A 73 -16.17 4.23 11.19
N SER A 74 -14.88 4.06 10.98
CA SER A 74 -13.88 5.12 11.10
C SER A 74 -13.06 5.23 9.83
N ARG A 75 -12.58 6.45 9.56
CA ARG A 75 -11.64 6.70 8.46
C ARG A 75 -10.24 6.29 8.89
N HIS A 76 -9.58 5.49 8.06
CA HIS A 76 -8.22 5.04 8.26
C HIS A 76 -7.35 5.42 7.08
N PHE A 77 -6.21 6.05 7.37
CA PHE A 77 -5.15 6.29 6.41
C PHE A 77 -4.07 5.24 6.64
N GLY A 78 -3.86 4.39 5.64
CA GLY A 78 -2.85 3.36 5.69
C GLY A 78 -1.43 3.90 5.54
N VAL A 79 -0.49 2.97 5.65
CA VAL A 79 0.92 3.20 5.34
C VAL A 79 1.06 3.80 3.94
N VAL A 80 1.99 4.74 3.83
CA VAL A 80 2.45 5.29 2.56
C VAL A 80 3.54 4.38 2.01
N PHE A 81 3.26 3.71 0.90
CA PHE A 81 4.22 2.85 0.21
C PHE A 81 4.97 3.69 -0.82
N ASP A 82 6.29 3.70 -0.75
CA ASP A 82 7.15 4.31 -1.76
C ASP A 82 8.26 3.33 -2.20
N ARG A 83 9.07 3.76 -3.18
CA ARG A 83 10.25 3.00 -3.64
C ARG A 83 11.38 2.94 -2.63
N ARG A 84 11.41 3.80 -1.61
CA ARG A 84 12.47 3.80 -0.60
C ARG A 84 12.28 2.68 0.42
N GLY A 85 11.09 2.08 0.50
CA GLY A 85 10.78 0.94 1.35
C GLY A 85 10.64 -0.41 0.62
N ASP A 86 11.27 -0.59 -0.55
CA ASP A 86 11.32 -1.82 -1.38
C ASP A 86 9.98 -2.38 -1.90
N SER A 87 8.85 -1.82 -1.47
CA SER A 87 7.53 -2.41 -1.72
C SER A 87 7.06 -2.32 -3.17
N LEU A 88 7.57 -1.37 -3.96
CA LEU A 88 7.07 -1.10 -5.33
C LEU A 88 8.13 -1.29 -6.42
N ASP A 89 9.32 -1.75 -6.06
CA ASP A 89 10.40 -1.99 -7.02
C ASP A 89 10.16 -3.24 -7.89
N ASP A 90 9.26 -4.12 -7.46
CA ASP A 90 8.86 -5.31 -8.21
C ASP A 90 7.69 -5.07 -9.18
N LEU A 91 7.19 -3.83 -9.25
CA LEU A 91 6.10 -3.48 -10.15
C LEU A 91 6.63 -3.37 -11.58
N GLU A 92 6.06 -4.17 -12.47
CA GLU A 92 6.41 -4.20 -13.90
C GLU A 92 5.20 -3.80 -14.77
N PRO A 93 5.43 -3.30 -16.01
CA PRO A 93 4.34 -3.04 -16.94
C PRO A 93 3.44 -4.26 -17.14
N GLY A 94 2.13 -4.03 -17.10
CA GLY A 94 1.11 -5.08 -17.19
C GLY A 94 0.65 -5.65 -15.84
N ASN A 95 1.39 -5.40 -14.76
CA ASN A 95 0.91 -5.76 -13.42
C ASN A 95 -0.26 -4.88 -12.97
N VAL A 96 -1.04 -5.41 -12.02
CA VAL A 96 -2.15 -4.70 -11.40
C VAL A 96 -1.89 -4.52 -9.91
N ILE A 97 -2.16 -3.32 -9.39
CA ILE A 97 -2.17 -3.07 -7.95
C ILE A 97 -3.57 -3.37 -7.43
N ALA A 98 -3.69 -4.29 -6.48
CA ALA A 98 -4.95 -4.69 -5.88
C ALA A 98 -4.98 -4.42 -4.38
N VAL A 99 -6.20 -4.25 -3.86
CA VAL A 99 -6.48 -4.14 -2.43
C VAL A 99 -7.15 -5.44 -1.98
N ARG A 100 -6.65 -6.03 -0.89
CA ARG A 100 -7.28 -7.19 -0.24
C ARG A 100 -7.92 -6.78 1.07
N ILE A 101 -9.11 -7.31 1.30
CA ILE A 101 -9.85 -7.19 2.55
C ILE A 101 -9.62 -8.49 3.31
N CYS A 102 -9.08 -8.41 4.53
CA CYS A 102 -8.58 -9.55 5.27
C CYS A 102 -9.22 -9.68 6.65
N ILE A 103 -9.36 -10.93 7.09
CA ILE A 103 -9.84 -11.37 8.40
C ILE A 103 -9.04 -12.61 8.83
N SER A 104 -8.90 -12.84 10.14
CA SER A 104 -8.16 -14.01 10.65
C SER A 104 -9.04 -15.22 10.92
N PHE A 105 -10.31 -15.03 11.31
CA PHE A 105 -11.14 -16.10 11.84
C PHE A 105 -12.39 -16.33 11.00
N PRO A 106 -12.78 -17.60 10.74
CA PRO A 106 -14.05 -17.91 10.12
C PRO A 106 -15.23 -17.31 10.91
N GLY A 107 -16.22 -16.77 10.19
CA GLY A 107 -17.39 -16.11 10.80
C GLY A 107 -17.18 -14.65 11.20
N TRP A 108 -15.94 -14.14 11.14
CA TRP A 108 -15.67 -12.72 11.33
C TRP A 108 -15.89 -11.96 10.02
N SER A 109 -16.17 -10.67 10.13
CA SER A 109 -16.39 -9.80 8.97
C SER A 109 -15.50 -8.56 9.05
N ASN A 110 -15.03 -8.11 7.89
CA ASN A 110 -14.36 -6.83 7.73
C ASN A 110 -15.22 -5.98 6.80
N PHE A 111 -15.80 -4.92 7.34
CA PHE A 111 -16.73 -4.08 6.62
C PHE A 111 -16.02 -2.83 6.11
N ALA A 112 -16.06 -2.61 4.80
CA ALA A 112 -15.56 -1.41 4.15
C ALA A 112 -16.72 -0.72 3.43
N ALA A 113 -17.11 0.47 3.91
CA ALA A 113 -18.12 1.28 3.25
C ALA A 113 -17.53 2.04 2.06
N THR A 114 -16.28 2.45 2.16
CA THR A 114 -15.57 3.17 1.11
C THR A 114 -14.08 2.87 1.20
N GLY A 115 -13.41 2.85 0.06
CA GLY A 115 -11.96 2.75 -0.02
C GLY A 115 -11.45 3.54 -1.22
N THR A 116 -10.26 4.13 -1.09
CA THR A 116 -9.58 4.82 -2.19
C THR A 116 -8.10 4.59 -2.08
N LEU A 117 -7.52 4.09 -3.18
CA LEU A 117 -6.09 3.97 -3.36
C LEU A 117 -5.59 5.19 -4.14
N THR A 118 -4.83 6.05 -3.48
CA THR A 118 -4.19 7.20 -4.13
C THR A 118 -2.83 6.78 -4.68
N VAL A 119 -2.56 7.15 -5.93
CA VAL A 119 -1.28 6.97 -6.61
C VAL A 119 -0.71 8.34 -6.94
N LYS A 120 0.50 8.64 -6.48
CA LYS A 120 1.22 9.87 -6.83
C LYS A 120 2.53 9.53 -7.52
N VAL A 121 2.76 10.15 -8.68
CA VAL A 121 4.06 10.14 -9.35
C VAL A 121 4.79 11.40 -8.90
N LEU A 122 5.97 11.21 -8.32
CA LEU A 122 6.81 12.28 -7.81
C LEU A 122 7.99 12.46 -8.77
N GLU A 123 8.17 13.68 -9.25
CA GLU A 123 9.37 14.08 -9.98
C GLU A 123 10.45 14.48 -8.97
N GLU A 124 11.58 13.75 -8.91
CA GLU A 124 12.72 14.21 -8.13
C GLU A 124 13.42 15.33 -8.92
N GLY A 125 13.27 16.56 -8.43
CA GLY A 125 13.85 17.77 -9.03
C GLY A 125 15.39 17.77 -8.95
N TYR A 126 16.02 18.30 -9.99
CA TYR A 126 17.48 18.49 -10.07
C TYR A 126 17.91 19.64 -9.14
N GLU A 127 18.72 19.35 -8.12
CA GLU A 127 19.44 20.38 -7.39
C GLU A 127 20.71 20.74 -8.18
N TYR A 128 20.72 21.92 -8.83
CA TYR A 128 21.94 22.45 -9.40
C TYR A 128 22.80 23.00 -8.26
N LEU A 129 23.76 22.20 -7.79
CA LEU A 129 24.87 22.72 -6.99
C LEU A 129 25.73 23.62 -7.87
N CYS A 130 25.36 24.90 -7.94
CA CYS A 130 26.24 25.94 -8.43
C CYS A 130 27.29 26.19 -7.34
N ASN A 131 28.40 25.44 -7.41
CA ASN A 131 29.62 25.83 -6.70
C ASN A 131 30.05 27.19 -7.25
N ARG A 132 29.69 28.27 -6.54
CA ARG A 132 30.41 29.53 -6.68
C ARG A 132 31.75 29.36 -5.96
N LEU A 133 32.80 29.62 -6.74
CA LEU A 133 34.19 29.79 -6.33
C LEU A 133 34.31 30.74 -5.14
#